data_AF-A0A559MFZ6-F1
#
_entry.id   AF-A0A559MFZ6-F1
#
_cell.length_a   1.000
_cell.length_b   1.000
_cell.length_c   1.000
_cell.angle_alpha   90.00
_cell.angle_beta   90.00
_cell.angle_gamma   90.00
#
_symmetry.space_group_name_H-M   'P 1'
#
loop_
_entity.id
_entity.type
_entity.pdbx_description
1 polymer ?
#
loop_
_entity_poly.entity_id
_entity_poly.type
_entity_poly.pdbx_seq_one_letter_code
_entity_poly.pdbx_strand_id
1 'polypeptide(L)'
;MSGKEIGGDTVGEVQTGDTVGEKIAGTGFEPVLDITQDQIEADLNVTENDLINARDHAKDFTLEETRQIMTKVLGVHLKDPNFPVVIVDKIKAFLGNEDIFEHPENYTDLIFEMKAEAALITGNSPYAEVRAVVDNTDDMTMPCSTIRVWVIGLLFVVALAFINQLFSIRQPQIVVTANVVQLLCFPVAKAAEAILPDWGFTLFGTRHSLNPGKFSPKEHMLITIMASVGWDYPYTDDIIWSQYLPQYFNQSYAGHFGYQILVALSTNLIGYGIAGVCRRFLVYPAYCVWPASLVTIALNGAFHTDKNIAVPGPFKKIFTISRLRFFLYAFIAMFVYFWFPNYIFQALSIFNWMTWIAPNNVNLGIWYANSYYTGYLPINSNRVFDHFGELYNISHAINEKGLFDGPKYEAYSPAYLSSGYATVYLFFFAIYAAVISYTYLYHRHEIAMGFRNLFNSFRKKEDRNNDHDYTDVHNRLMAKYPEVPEWWYLLALCFAVCLGCAGIAGWQTYTTVGVVFYGILLCLIFVVPVGIIKAITGIEITLNVLAEFIGGSWAGGNALDMNYFKAFG
;
A
#
# COMPACT_ATOMS: atom_id res chain seq x y z
N MET A 1 16.58 18.98 -58.90
CA MET A 1 16.03 17.61 -58.90
C MET A 1 15.98 17.12 -57.47
N SER A 2 14.75 16.96 -56.98
CA SER A 2 14.25 16.35 -55.74
C SER A 2 15.19 16.09 -54.55
N GLY A 3 14.89 16.76 -53.43
CA GLY A 3 15.31 16.38 -52.08
C GLY A 3 14.40 15.30 -51.48
N LYS A 4 14.98 14.47 -50.61
CA LYS A 4 14.30 13.39 -49.88
C LYS A 4 14.15 13.80 -48.40
N GLU A 5 12.91 13.99 -47.96
CA GLU A 5 12.53 14.05 -46.54
C GLU A 5 12.04 12.68 -46.06
N ILE A 6 12.23 12.46 -44.76
CA ILE A 6 12.08 11.22 -44.01
C ILE A 6 10.65 11.17 -43.47
N GLY A 7 9.92 10.09 -43.78
CA GLY A 7 8.54 9.87 -43.35
C GLY A 7 8.42 9.49 -41.87
N GLY A 8 7.37 9.98 -41.22
CA GLY A 8 6.94 9.62 -39.88
C GLY A 8 6.04 8.38 -39.88
N ASP A 9 6.24 7.53 -38.87
CA ASP A 9 5.44 6.33 -38.63
C ASP A 9 4.07 6.69 -38.03
N THR A 10 3.03 6.23 -38.73
CA THR A 10 1.61 6.29 -38.37
C THR A 10 1.24 5.25 -37.32
N VAL A 11 0.43 5.68 -36.35
CA VAL A 11 -0.26 4.86 -35.35
C VAL A 11 -1.14 3.83 -36.04
N GLY A 12 -0.99 2.55 -35.63
CA GLY A 12 -1.68 1.41 -36.24
C GLY A 12 -3.19 1.43 -36.02
N GLU A 13 -3.90 1.14 -37.11
CA GLU A 13 -5.34 0.89 -37.20
C GLU A 13 -5.80 -0.20 -36.22
N VAL A 14 -6.78 0.12 -35.39
CA VAL A 14 -7.57 -0.88 -34.66
C VAL A 14 -8.66 -1.36 -35.61
N GLN A 15 -8.63 -2.64 -35.95
CA GLN A 15 -9.63 -3.29 -36.80
C GLN A 15 -11.04 -3.12 -36.23
N THR A 16 -11.86 -2.35 -36.94
CA THR A 16 -13.31 -2.25 -36.78
C THR A 16 -13.97 -3.56 -37.17
N GLY A 17 -14.44 -4.30 -36.16
CA GLY A 17 -15.35 -5.44 -36.37
C GLY A 17 -16.79 -4.96 -36.49
N ASP A 18 -17.31 -4.95 -37.72
CA ASP A 18 -18.64 -4.53 -38.17
C ASP A 18 -19.82 -5.38 -37.64
N THR A 19 -19.88 -5.73 -36.35
CA THR A 19 -21.00 -6.56 -35.83
C THR A 19 -21.66 -6.09 -34.54
N VAL A 20 -21.28 -4.91 -34.01
CA VAL A 20 -21.95 -4.33 -32.82
C VAL A 20 -22.78 -3.08 -33.16
N GLY A 21 -22.45 -2.35 -34.23
CA GLY A 21 -23.12 -1.11 -34.62
C GLY A 21 -24.58 -1.27 -35.11
N GLU A 22 -24.95 -2.43 -35.66
CA GLU A 22 -26.27 -2.60 -36.27
C GLU A 22 -27.38 -3.08 -35.31
N LYS A 23 -27.05 -3.49 -34.08
CA LYS A 23 -28.06 -4.00 -33.13
C LYS A 23 -28.58 -2.98 -32.11
N ILE A 24 -28.12 -1.73 -32.17
CA ILE A 24 -28.56 -0.66 -31.25
C ILE A 24 -29.29 0.48 -32.00
N ALA A 25 -29.30 0.47 -33.33
CA ALA A 25 -30.03 1.46 -34.15
C ALA A 25 -31.57 1.27 -34.17
N GLY A 26 -32.09 0.23 -33.51
CA GLY A 26 -33.51 -0.17 -33.58
C GLY A 26 -34.31 -0.07 -32.29
N THR A 27 -33.70 0.31 -31.17
CA THR A 27 -34.43 0.56 -29.93
C THR A 27 -34.45 2.06 -29.69
N GLY A 28 -35.62 2.67 -29.88
CA GLY A 28 -35.85 4.06 -29.51
C GLY A 28 -35.32 4.30 -28.10
N PHE A 29 -34.25 5.09 -28.01
CA PHE A 29 -33.79 5.62 -26.75
C PHE A 29 -34.83 6.67 -26.37
N GLU A 30 -35.84 6.27 -25.60
CA GLU A 30 -36.67 7.25 -24.91
C GLU A 30 -35.73 8.06 -24.01
N PRO A 31 -35.76 9.40 -24.06
CA PRO A 31 -34.99 10.19 -23.12
C PRO A 31 -35.52 9.82 -21.74
N VAL A 32 -34.67 9.24 -20.89
CA VAL A 32 -34.97 9.01 -19.48
C VAL A 32 -35.01 10.39 -18.82
N LEU A 33 -36.13 11.08 -19.03
CA LEU A 33 -36.54 12.27 -18.33
C LEU A 33 -36.88 11.84 -16.90
N ASP A 34 -36.30 12.56 -15.94
CA ASP A 34 -36.31 12.30 -14.48
C ASP A 34 -35.38 11.18 -14.00
N ILE A 35 -34.07 11.34 -14.22
CA ILE A 35 -33.10 10.85 -13.22
C ILE A 35 -33.17 11.84 -12.05
N THR A 36 -33.74 11.42 -10.92
CA THR A 36 -33.79 12.28 -9.73
C THR A 36 -32.37 12.62 -9.28
N GLN A 37 -32.17 13.79 -8.68
CA GLN A 37 -30.86 14.19 -8.14
C GLN A 37 -30.27 13.10 -7.22
N ASP A 38 -31.14 12.43 -6.45
CA ASP A 38 -30.80 11.28 -5.60
C ASP A 38 -30.24 10.06 -6.37
N GLN A 39 -30.72 9.80 -7.59
CA GLN A 39 -30.22 8.70 -8.44
C GLN A 39 -28.86 9.05 -9.04
N ILE A 40 -28.64 10.30 -9.45
CA ILE A 40 -27.33 10.77 -9.93
C ILE A 40 -26.31 10.76 -8.79
N GLU A 41 -26.70 11.19 -7.58
CA GLU A 41 -25.85 11.14 -6.39
C GLU A 41 -25.50 9.70 -5.99
N ALA A 42 -26.46 8.78 -6.09
CA ALA A 42 -26.24 7.36 -5.83
C ALA A 42 -25.38 6.65 -6.89
N ASP A 43 -25.59 6.97 -8.18
CA ASP A 43 -24.85 6.37 -9.28
C ASP A 43 -23.41 6.89 -9.36
N LEU A 44 -23.19 8.16 -9.01
CA LEU A 44 -21.86 8.79 -9.04
C LEU A 44 -21.13 8.70 -7.70
N ASN A 45 -21.80 8.35 -6.60
CA ASN A 45 -21.27 8.40 -5.24
C ASN A 45 -20.61 9.77 -4.96
N VAL A 46 -21.34 10.86 -5.18
CA VAL A 46 -20.86 12.25 -5.05
C VAL A 46 -21.70 12.98 -4.01
N THR A 47 -21.10 13.87 -3.22
CA THR A 47 -21.89 14.71 -2.30
C THR A 47 -22.66 15.79 -3.07
N GLU A 48 -23.81 16.23 -2.56
CA GLU A 48 -24.63 17.29 -3.18
C GLU A 48 -23.80 18.54 -3.56
N ASN A 49 -22.89 18.97 -2.67
CA ASN A 49 -22.03 20.13 -2.91
C ASN A 49 -21.00 19.89 -4.04
N ASP A 50 -20.44 18.69 -4.13
CA ASP A 50 -19.49 18.34 -5.18
C ASP A 50 -20.17 18.26 -6.54
N LEU A 51 -21.41 17.76 -6.60
CA LEU A 51 -22.21 17.72 -7.81
C LEU A 51 -22.58 19.13 -8.30
N ILE A 52 -22.94 20.02 -7.37
CA ILE A 52 -23.24 21.42 -7.68
C ILE A 52 -22.00 22.13 -8.23
N ASN A 53 -20.86 22.01 -7.55
CA ASN A 53 -19.59 22.60 -7.99
C ASN A 53 -19.14 22.03 -9.35
N ALA A 54 -19.29 20.72 -9.57
CA ALA A 54 -18.98 20.09 -10.84
C ALA A 54 -19.91 20.58 -11.97
N ARG A 55 -21.21 20.74 -11.71
CA ARG A 55 -22.17 21.27 -12.69
C ARG A 55 -21.94 22.74 -13.03
N ASP A 56 -21.45 23.53 -12.08
CA ASP A 56 -21.08 24.92 -12.35
C ASP A 56 -19.80 25.01 -13.18
N HIS A 57 -18.78 24.20 -12.87
CA HIS A 57 -17.59 24.07 -13.71
C HIS A 57 -17.88 23.43 -15.09
N ALA A 58 -18.88 22.55 -15.19
CA ALA A 58 -19.30 21.91 -16.44
C ALA A 58 -19.74 22.92 -17.51
N LYS A 59 -20.24 24.09 -17.09
CA LYS A 59 -20.67 25.18 -17.99
C LYS A 59 -19.50 25.82 -18.71
N ASP A 60 -18.30 25.78 -18.12
CA ASP A 60 -17.10 26.38 -18.69
C ASP A 60 -16.42 25.48 -19.73
N PHE A 61 -16.73 24.18 -19.74
CA PHE A 61 -16.13 23.24 -20.70
C PHE A 61 -16.76 23.32 -22.09
N THR A 62 -15.91 23.42 -23.10
CA THR A 62 -16.32 23.23 -24.50
C THR A 62 -16.50 21.73 -24.80
N LEU A 63 -17.26 21.41 -25.86
CA LEU A 63 -17.45 20.02 -26.29
C LEU A 63 -16.11 19.35 -26.68
N GLU A 64 -15.23 20.11 -27.32
CA GLU A 64 -13.91 19.62 -27.77
C GLU A 64 -12.98 19.35 -26.59
N GLU A 65 -12.93 20.24 -25.59
CA GLU A 65 -12.18 19.98 -24.35
C GLU A 65 -12.72 18.75 -23.62
N THR A 66 -14.04 18.59 -23.58
CA THR A 66 -14.69 17.41 -22.99
C THR A 66 -14.26 16.14 -23.72
N ARG A 67 -14.23 16.15 -25.06
CA ARG A 67 -13.74 15.03 -25.88
C ARG A 67 -12.30 14.68 -25.55
N GLN A 68 -11.42 15.68 -25.45
CA GLN A 68 -10.00 15.48 -25.13
C GLN A 68 -9.80 14.90 -23.73
N ILE A 69 -10.50 15.45 -22.73
CA ILE A 69 -10.47 14.96 -21.35
C ILE A 69 -10.96 13.51 -21.31
N MET A 70 -12.11 13.20 -21.92
CA MET A 70 -12.68 11.86 -21.91
C MET A 70 -11.81 10.84 -22.65
N THR A 71 -11.16 11.24 -23.75
CA THR A 71 -10.19 10.40 -24.44
C THR A 71 -9.01 10.06 -23.53
N LYS A 72 -8.51 11.04 -22.76
CA LYS A 72 -7.44 10.83 -21.78
C LYS A 72 -7.89 9.92 -20.63
N VAL A 73 -9.06 10.17 -20.06
CA VAL A 73 -9.66 9.37 -18.98
C VAL A 73 -9.85 7.92 -19.43
N LEU A 74 -10.39 7.69 -20.63
CA LEU A 74 -10.54 6.35 -21.19
C LEU A 74 -9.18 5.67 -21.36
N GLY A 75 -8.17 6.37 -21.90
CA GLY A 75 -6.84 5.82 -22.07
C GLY A 75 -6.18 5.36 -20.76
N VAL A 76 -6.42 6.07 -19.66
CA VAL A 76 -5.84 5.76 -18.33
C VAL A 76 -6.65 4.69 -17.60
N HIS A 77 -7.98 4.82 -17.57
CA HIS A 77 -8.83 4.01 -16.69
C HIS A 77 -9.48 2.79 -17.36
N LEU A 78 -9.32 2.59 -18.68
CA LEU A 78 -9.95 1.46 -19.41
C LEU A 78 -9.63 0.08 -18.81
N LYS A 79 -8.45 -0.08 -18.22
CA LYS A 79 -7.98 -1.35 -17.65
C LYS A 79 -7.94 -1.36 -16.12
N ASP A 80 -8.45 -0.32 -15.50
CA ASP A 80 -8.42 -0.15 -14.06
C ASP A 80 -9.61 -0.89 -13.41
N PRO A 81 -9.37 -1.89 -12.53
CA PRO A 81 -10.43 -2.61 -11.86
C PRO A 81 -11.22 -1.77 -10.85
N ASN A 82 -10.64 -0.66 -10.36
CA ASN A 82 -11.26 0.19 -9.34
C ASN A 82 -12.09 1.32 -9.95
N PHE A 83 -12.03 1.53 -11.26
CA PHE A 83 -12.79 2.59 -11.92
C PHE A 83 -14.17 2.07 -12.36
N PRO A 84 -15.28 2.83 -12.16
CA PRO A 84 -16.62 2.34 -12.47
C PRO A 84 -16.81 1.95 -13.95
N VAL A 85 -17.12 0.68 -14.19
CA VAL A 85 -17.33 0.12 -15.55
C VAL A 85 -18.44 0.86 -16.31
N VAL A 86 -19.49 1.26 -15.60
CA VAL A 86 -20.62 2.02 -16.16
C VAL A 86 -20.14 3.34 -16.78
N ILE A 87 -19.21 4.04 -16.12
CA ILE A 87 -18.66 5.31 -16.62
C ILE A 87 -17.77 5.04 -17.84
N VAL A 88 -16.95 3.99 -17.82
CA VAL A 88 -16.11 3.60 -18.98
C VAL A 88 -16.97 3.32 -20.22
N ASP A 89 -18.05 2.59 -20.06
CA ASP A 89 -18.93 2.24 -21.18
C ASP A 89 -19.70 3.46 -21.70
N LYS A 90 -20.12 4.38 -20.81
CA LYS A 90 -20.66 5.69 -21.21
C LYS A 90 -19.65 6.53 -21.99
N ILE A 91 -18.40 6.59 -21.55
CA ILE A 91 -17.33 7.33 -22.24
C ILE A 91 -17.06 6.72 -23.63
N LYS A 92 -17.02 5.39 -23.75
CA LYS A 92 -16.88 4.72 -25.05
C LYS A 92 -18.05 5.04 -25.99
N ALA A 93 -19.28 5.04 -25.47
CA ALA A 93 -20.46 5.39 -26.26
C ALA A 93 -20.41 6.85 -26.73
N PHE A 94 -19.96 7.78 -25.87
CA PHE A 94 -19.79 9.19 -26.21
C PHE A 94 -18.69 9.42 -27.26
N LEU A 95 -17.52 8.81 -27.09
CA LEU A 95 -16.39 8.99 -28.02
C LEU A 95 -16.58 8.24 -29.35
N GLY A 96 -17.34 7.15 -29.34
CA GLY A 96 -17.59 6.30 -30.52
C GLY A 96 -18.72 6.77 -31.42
N ASN A 97 -19.51 7.77 -31.00
CA ASN A 97 -20.61 8.30 -31.79
C ASN A 97 -20.24 9.66 -32.41
N GLU A 98 -19.89 9.65 -33.70
CA GLU A 98 -19.49 10.85 -34.44
C GLU A 98 -20.65 11.85 -34.61
N ASP A 99 -21.90 11.38 -34.63
CA ASP A 99 -23.10 12.22 -34.76
C ASP A 99 -23.25 13.21 -33.59
N ILE A 100 -22.70 12.90 -32.41
CA ILE A 100 -22.72 13.81 -31.25
C ILE A 100 -21.89 15.07 -31.51
N PHE A 101 -20.80 14.94 -32.28
CA PHE A 101 -19.89 16.03 -32.59
C PHE A 101 -20.33 16.82 -33.82
N GLU A 102 -21.03 16.17 -34.76
CA GLU A 102 -21.58 16.81 -35.96
C GLU A 102 -22.93 17.50 -35.71
N HIS A 103 -23.78 16.91 -34.84
CA HIS A 103 -25.12 17.42 -34.49
C HIS A 103 -25.34 17.51 -32.97
N PRO A 104 -24.66 18.45 -32.27
CA PRO A 104 -24.72 18.57 -30.82
C PRO A 104 -26.13 18.86 -30.27
N GLU A 105 -26.99 19.53 -31.05
CA GLU A 105 -28.36 19.88 -30.65
C GLU A 105 -29.22 18.67 -30.26
N ASN A 106 -29.00 17.50 -30.87
CA ASN A 106 -29.80 16.30 -30.63
C ASN A 106 -29.40 15.53 -29.36
N TYR A 107 -28.24 15.87 -28.77
CA TYR A 107 -27.64 15.12 -27.65
C TYR A 107 -27.30 16.01 -26.44
N THR A 108 -28.05 17.11 -26.27
CA THR A 108 -27.77 18.14 -25.26
C THR A 108 -27.62 17.56 -23.84
N ASP A 109 -28.48 16.60 -23.46
CA ASP A 109 -28.46 15.98 -22.12
C ASP A 109 -27.20 15.12 -21.90
N LEU A 110 -26.84 14.28 -22.89
CA LEU A 110 -25.65 13.45 -22.84
C LEU A 110 -24.37 14.30 -22.82
N ILE A 111 -24.33 15.38 -23.60
CA ILE A 111 -23.22 16.34 -23.59
C ILE A 111 -23.09 16.99 -22.22
N PHE A 112 -24.20 17.39 -21.59
CA PHE A 112 -24.18 17.97 -20.26
C PHE A 112 -23.72 16.98 -19.20
N GLU A 113 -24.17 15.73 -19.26
CA GLU A 113 -23.71 14.64 -18.38
C GLU A 113 -22.21 14.42 -18.52
N MET A 114 -21.70 14.30 -19.76
CA MET A 114 -20.26 14.12 -20.00
C MET A 114 -19.43 15.33 -19.59
N LYS A 115 -19.94 16.56 -19.74
CA LYS A 115 -19.30 17.76 -19.21
C LYS A 115 -19.26 17.77 -17.68
N ALA A 116 -20.34 17.34 -17.03
CA ALA A 116 -20.39 17.23 -15.58
C ALA A 116 -19.40 16.17 -15.06
N GLU A 117 -19.31 15.03 -15.74
CA GLU A 117 -18.31 13.99 -15.45
C GLU A 117 -16.88 14.47 -15.69
N ALA A 118 -16.63 15.20 -16.79
CA ALA A 118 -15.33 15.80 -17.06
C ALA A 118 -14.95 16.79 -15.95
N ALA A 119 -15.89 17.63 -15.53
CA ALA A 119 -15.70 18.58 -14.44
C ALA A 119 -15.46 17.89 -13.10
N LEU A 120 -16.17 16.78 -12.83
CA LEU A 120 -16.00 16.01 -11.60
C LEU A 120 -14.62 15.34 -11.55
N ILE A 121 -14.18 14.70 -12.64
CA ILE A 121 -12.89 14.00 -12.72
C ILE A 121 -11.71 14.98 -12.72
N THR A 122 -11.88 16.19 -13.23
CA THR A 122 -10.81 17.22 -13.25
C THR A 122 -10.78 18.09 -11.99
N GLY A 123 -11.93 18.30 -11.36
CA GLY A 123 -12.09 19.10 -10.15
C GLY A 123 -12.01 18.30 -8.84
N ASN A 124 -12.17 16.99 -8.90
CA ASN A 124 -12.11 16.08 -7.76
C ASN A 124 -11.46 14.75 -8.17
N SER A 125 -11.21 13.85 -7.20
CA SER A 125 -10.64 12.53 -7.50
C SER A 125 -11.61 11.71 -8.36
N PRO A 126 -11.12 10.94 -9.36
CA PRO A 126 -11.97 10.02 -10.14
C PRO A 126 -12.60 8.91 -9.30
N TYR A 127 -11.98 8.53 -8.17
CA TYR A 127 -12.44 7.43 -7.31
C TYR A 127 -13.36 7.93 -6.21
N ALA A 128 -14.54 7.32 -6.10
CA ALA A 128 -15.55 7.70 -5.11
C ALA A 128 -15.05 7.53 -3.67
N GLU A 129 -14.27 6.48 -3.40
CA GLU A 129 -13.72 6.17 -2.08
C GLU A 129 -12.74 7.26 -1.62
N VAL A 130 -11.98 7.83 -2.55
CA VAL A 130 -11.05 8.92 -2.27
C VAL A 130 -11.84 10.21 -2.04
N ARG A 131 -12.82 10.54 -2.90
CA ARG A 131 -13.68 11.72 -2.73
C ARG A 131 -14.43 11.74 -1.39
N ALA A 132 -14.85 10.58 -0.90
CA ALA A 132 -15.59 10.46 0.36
C ALA A 132 -14.74 10.77 1.59
N VAL A 133 -13.41 10.73 1.47
CA VAL A 133 -12.47 10.73 2.60
C VAL A 133 -11.48 11.89 2.54
N VAL A 134 -11.11 12.32 1.34
CA VAL A 134 -10.05 13.30 1.11
C VAL A 134 -10.65 14.57 0.49
N ASP A 135 -10.37 15.71 1.13
CA ASP A 135 -10.79 17.01 0.61
C ASP A 135 -10.03 17.36 -0.67
N ASN A 136 -10.73 17.95 -1.65
CA ASN A 136 -10.16 18.44 -2.91
C ASN A 136 -9.57 19.86 -2.80
N THR A 137 -9.43 20.39 -1.59
CA THR A 137 -8.87 21.72 -1.32
C THR A 137 -7.81 21.64 -0.23
N ASP A 138 -6.86 22.57 -0.26
CA ASP A 138 -5.78 22.63 0.72
C ASP A 138 -5.47 24.06 1.15
N ASP A 139 -5.31 24.26 2.47
CA ASP A 139 -4.88 25.51 3.09
C ASP A 139 -3.39 25.46 3.44
N MET A 140 -2.59 26.24 2.72
CA MET A 140 -1.13 26.31 2.90
C MET A 140 -0.70 27.05 4.19
N THR A 141 -1.60 27.82 4.81
CA THR A 141 -1.27 28.63 5.99
C THR A 141 -1.39 27.85 7.30
N MET A 142 -2.05 26.69 7.26
CA MET A 142 -2.29 25.85 8.42
C MET A 142 -0.97 25.28 8.98
N PRO A 143 -0.71 25.41 10.30
CA PRO A 143 0.50 24.87 10.91
C PRO A 143 0.53 23.34 10.81
N CYS A 144 1.70 22.78 10.51
CA CYS A 144 1.92 21.33 10.37
C CYS A 144 3.07 20.84 11.26
N SER A 145 4.27 21.41 11.08
CA SER A 145 5.46 21.05 11.87
C SER A 145 5.67 22.04 13.01
N THR A 146 5.22 21.69 14.20
CA THR A 146 5.34 22.52 15.43
C THR A 146 6.13 21.77 16.50
N ILE A 147 6.71 22.50 17.46
CA ILE A 147 7.49 21.87 18.54
C ILE A 147 6.63 20.89 19.33
N ARG A 148 5.36 21.23 19.58
CA ARG A 148 4.37 20.36 20.21
C ARG A 148 4.23 19.03 19.47
N VAL A 149 4.11 19.05 18.14
CA VAL A 149 4.00 17.84 17.32
C VAL A 149 5.23 16.95 17.46
N TRP A 150 6.43 17.52 17.39
CA TRP A 150 7.67 16.76 17.54
C TRP A 150 7.78 16.12 18.93
N VAL A 151 7.43 16.85 19.99
CA VAL A 151 7.48 16.33 21.37
C VAL A 151 6.46 15.20 21.57
N ILE A 152 5.20 15.43 21.19
CA ILE A 152 4.14 14.43 21.35
C ILE A 152 4.41 13.21 20.46
N GLY A 153 4.77 13.44 19.20
CA GLY A 153 5.08 12.40 18.23
C GLY A 153 6.25 11.52 18.66
N LEU A 154 7.38 12.10 19.06
CA LEU A 154 8.54 11.33 19.52
C LEU A 154 8.23 10.54 20.80
N LEU A 155 7.46 11.10 21.73
CA LEU A 155 7.04 10.40 22.94
C LEU A 155 6.20 9.16 22.61
N PHE A 156 5.22 9.30 21.73
CA PHE A 156 4.41 8.16 21.30
C PHE A 156 5.20 7.14 20.49
N VAL A 157 6.11 7.56 19.61
CA VAL A 157 6.99 6.65 18.87
C VAL A 157 7.85 5.81 19.82
N VAL A 158 8.49 6.43 20.81
CA VAL A 158 9.31 5.71 21.80
C VAL A 158 8.46 4.74 22.61
N ALA A 159 7.28 5.19 23.07
CA ALA A 159 6.37 4.34 23.82
C ALA A 159 5.87 3.16 22.99
N LEU A 160 5.51 3.39 21.73
CA LEU A 160 4.99 2.38 20.83
C LEU A 160 6.04 1.33 20.47
N ALA A 161 7.24 1.77 20.09
CA ALA A 161 8.38 0.89 19.83
C ALA A 161 8.72 0.03 21.07
N PHE A 162 8.74 0.63 22.26
CA PHE A 162 9.00 -0.09 23.50
C PHE A 162 7.92 -1.15 23.79
N ILE A 163 6.64 -0.79 23.69
CA ILE A 163 5.52 -1.72 23.95
C ILE A 163 5.56 -2.90 22.98
N ASN A 164 5.71 -2.63 21.68
CA ASN A 164 5.73 -3.68 20.67
C ASN A 164 6.96 -4.59 20.81
N GLN A 165 8.14 -4.02 21.09
CA GLN A 165 9.34 -4.82 21.36
C GLN A 165 9.20 -5.67 22.63
N LEU A 166 8.56 -5.15 23.69
CA LEU A 166 8.36 -5.90 24.94
C LEU A 166 7.42 -7.10 24.73
N PHE A 167 6.40 -6.96 23.89
CA PHE A 167 5.41 -8.00 23.63
C PHE A 167 5.74 -8.92 22.45
N SER A 168 6.79 -8.65 21.68
CA SER A 168 7.18 -9.46 20.51
C SER A 168 7.52 -10.92 20.87
N ILE A 169 8.10 -11.12 22.05
CA ILE A 169 8.52 -12.44 22.57
C ILE A 169 7.32 -13.26 23.07
N ARG A 170 6.17 -12.62 23.32
CA ARG A 170 4.96 -13.30 23.83
C ARG A 170 4.31 -14.13 22.71
N GLN A 171 3.83 -15.32 23.07
CA GLN A 171 3.01 -16.16 22.19
C GLN A 171 1.61 -16.35 22.80
N PRO A 172 0.53 -15.83 22.18
CA PRO A 172 0.49 -15.02 20.97
C PRO A 172 1.02 -13.58 21.19
N GLN A 173 1.56 -12.99 20.12
CA GLN A 173 2.11 -11.63 20.12
C GLN A 173 1.00 -10.61 20.38
N ILE A 174 1.29 -9.57 21.15
CA ILE A 174 0.40 -8.41 21.32
C ILE A 174 1.04 -7.27 20.56
N VAL A 175 0.31 -6.67 19.62
CA VAL A 175 0.82 -5.59 18.78
C VAL A 175 -0.12 -4.39 18.85
N VAL A 176 0.45 -3.22 19.10
CA VAL A 176 -0.24 -1.94 19.12
C VAL A 176 0.07 -1.22 17.81
N THR A 177 -0.98 -0.87 17.05
CA THR A 177 -0.83 -0.21 15.74
C THR A 177 -0.86 1.31 15.86
N ALA A 178 -0.38 2.00 14.82
CA ALA A 178 -0.35 3.47 14.76
C ALA A 178 -1.73 4.14 14.94
N ASN A 179 -2.82 3.46 14.58
CA ASN A 179 -4.19 3.97 14.78
C ASN A 179 -4.53 4.21 16.26
N VAL A 180 -3.91 3.46 17.19
CA VAL A 180 -4.07 3.70 18.63
C VAL A 180 -3.41 5.02 19.02
N VAL A 181 -2.23 5.32 18.48
CA VAL A 181 -1.57 6.62 18.70
C VAL A 181 -2.39 7.74 18.09
N GLN A 182 -2.93 7.57 16.89
CA GLN A 182 -3.83 8.55 16.28
C GLN A 182 -5.00 8.88 17.21
N LEU A 183 -5.64 7.88 17.82
CA LEU A 183 -6.73 8.10 18.77
C LEU A 183 -6.28 8.79 20.07
N LEU A 184 -5.13 8.39 20.63
CA LEU A 184 -4.64 8.91 21.91
C LEU A 184 -3.97 10.28 21.80
N CYS A 185 -3.38 10.61 20.66
CA CYS A 185 -2.68 11.87 20.51
C CYS A 185 -3.64 13.06 20.39
N PHE A 186 -4.87 12.88 19.92
CA PHE A 186 -5.87 13.94 19.86
C PHE A 186 -6.18 14.58 21.23
N PRO A 187 -6.59 13.85 22.29
CA PRO A 187 -6.83 14.45 23.61
C PRO A 187 -5.56 15.02 24.23
N VAL A 188 -4.39 14.40 24.02
CA VAL A 188 -3.10 14.90 24.51
C VAL A 188 -2.73 16.22 23.83
N ALA A 189 -2.93 16.33 22.52
CA ALA A 189 -2.67 17.53 21.76
C ALA A 189 -3.66 18.65 22.08
N LYS A 190 -4.94 18.33 22.35
CA LYS A 190 -5.93 19.30 22.86
C LYS A 190 -5.60 19.78 24.27
N ALA A 191 -5.10 18.92 25.14
CA ALA A 191 -4.59 19.34 26.45
C ALA A 191 -3.36 20.26 26.30
N ALA A 192 -2.44 19.92 25.40
CA ALA A 192 -1.27 20.75 25.10
C ALA A 192 -1.66 22.11 24.48
N GLU A 193 -2.69 22.15 23.62
CA GLU A 193 -3.30 23.39 23.12
C GLU A 193 -3.82 24.28 24.26
N ALA A 194 -4.47 23.69 25.27
CA ALA A 194 -5.05 24.43 26.38
C ALA A 194 -4.02 24.87 27.45
N ILE A 195 -2.95 24.10 27.63
CA ILE A 195 -1.99 24.29 28.75
C ILE A 195 -0.73 25.05 28.32
N LEU A 196 -0.24 24.86 27.09
CA LEU A 196 1.05 25.43 26.68
C LEU A 196 0.93 26.91 26.30
N PRO A 197 1.83 27.78 26.79
CA PRO A 197 1.88 29.18 26.35
C PRO A 197 2.39 29.30 24.90
N ASP A 198 1.97 30.34 24.17
CA ASP A 198 2.53 30.73 22.86
C ASP A 198 3.92 31.37 23.04
N TRP A 199 4.85 30.60 23.59
CA TRP A 199 6.25 30.94 23.64
C TRP A 199 6.95 30.40 22.40
N GLY A 200 7.80 31.21 21.77
CA GLY A 200 8.52 30.78 20.57
C GLY A 200 9.76 31.61 20.34
N PHE A 201 10.68 31.05 19.55
CA PHE A 201 11.91 31.72 19.14
C PHE A 201 11.99 31.77 17.62
N THR A 202 12.64 32.81 17.09
CA THR A 202 12.90 32.95 15.66
C THR A 202 14.26 32.36 15.33
N LEU A 203 14.27 31.30 14.51
CA LEU A 203 15.48 30.66 14.02
C LEU A 203 15.44 30.65 12.48
N PHE A 204 16.54 31.03 11.83
CA PHE A 204 16.65 31.09 10.36
C PHE A 204 15.50 31.87 9.66
N GLY A 205 14.96 32.91 10.31
CA GLY A 205 13.88 33.73 9.75
C GLY A 205 12.47 33.14 9.90
N THR A 206 12.31 31.97 10.52
CA THR A 206 11.00 31.36 10.82
C THR A 206 10.71 31.40 12.32
N ARG A 207 9.50 31.81 12.72
CA ARG A 207 9.05 31.78 14.13
C ARG A 207 8.63 30.35 14.48
N HIS A 208 9.38 29.71 15.37
CA HIS A 208 9.01 28.42 15.94
C HIS A 208 8.27 28.65 17.25
N SER A 209 6.95 28.55 17.21
CA SER A 209 6.11 28.61 18.40
C SER A 209 5.90 27.21 18.99
N LEU A 210 5.86 27.16 20.32
CA LEU A 210 5.45 26.01 21.12
C LEU A 210 3.96 25.72 20.97
N ASN A 211 3.13 26.76 20.83
CA ASN A 211 1.68 26.65 20.66
C ASN A 211 1.17 27.72 19.67
N PRO A 212 1.21 27.46 18.35
CA PRO A 212 0.81 28.43 17.34
C PRO A 212 -0.72 28.61 17.22
N GLY A 213 -1.51 27.89 18.03
CA GLY A 213 -2.97 27.98 18.03
C GLY A 213 -3.65 26.61 18.09
N LYS A 214 -4.88 26.55 17.56
CA LYS A 214 -5.73 25.36 17.56
C LYS A 214 -5.01 24.17 16.93
N PHE A 215 -5.13 23.00 17.56
CA PHE A 215 -4.56 21.77 17.04
C PHE A 215 -5.14 21.46 15.65
N SER A 216 -4.27 21.40 14.65
CA SER A 216 -4.69 21.28 13.25
C SER A 216 -4.79 19.81 12.79
N PRO A 217 -5.61 19.52 11.76
CA PRO A 217 -5.61 18.21 11.10
C PRO A 217 -4.24 17.80 10.55
N LYS A 218 -3.42 18.75 10.10
CA LYS A 218 -2.07 18.50 9.57
C LYS A 218 -1.09 18.12 10.68
N GLU A 219 -1.12 18.82 11.81
CA GLU A 219 -0.34 18.47 13.01
C GLU A 219 -0.69 17.04 13.49
N HIS A 220 -1.98 16.69 13.49
CA HIS A 220 -2.46 15.37 13.89
C HIS A 220 -1.99 14.27 12.93
N MET A 221 -2.08 14.52 11.62
CA MET A 221 -1.61 13.58 10.61
C MET A 221 -0.10 13.35 10.72
N LEU A 222 0.69 14.39 10.98
CA LEU A 222 2.14 14.27 11.13
C LEU A 222 2.54 13.37 12.32
N ILE A 223 1.87 13.50 13.47
CA ILE A 223 2.07 12.59 14.62
C ILE A 223 1.77 11.15 14.24
N THR A 224 0.69 10.94 13.48
CA THR A 224 0.26 9.60 13.05
C THR A 224 1.27 8.97 12.09
N ILE A 225 1.82 9.74 11.16
CA ILE A 225 2.89 9.30 10.25
C ILE A 225 4.16 8.94 11.03
N MET A 226 4.53 9.73 12.04
CA MET A 226 5.67 9.39 12.91
C MET A 226 5.44 8.05 13.61
N ALA A 227 4.24 7.83 14.14
CA ALA A 227 3.87 6.57 14.80
C ALA A 227 3.84 5.37 13.83
N SER A 228 3.35 5.55 12.59
CA SER A 228 3.34 4.47 11.59
C SER A 228 4.73 4.08 11.09
N VAL A 229 5.72 4.96 11.28
CA VAL A 229 7.13 4.64 11.02
C VAL A 229 7.76 3.89 12.20
N GLY A 230 7.40 4.24 13.44
CA GLY A 230 8.05 3.72 14.64
C GLY A 230 7.38 2.51 15.31
N TRP A 231 6.21 2.07 14.85
CA TRP A 231 5.48 0.97 15.51
C TRP A 231 6.05 -0.42 15.20
N ASP A 232 6.59 -0.61 14.00
CA ASP A 232 7.09 -1.89 13.54
C ASP A 232 8.55 -2.07 13.99
N TYR A 233 8.89 -3.27 14.46
CA TYR A 233 10.27 -3.55 14.86
C TYR A 233 11.08 -4.02 13.64
N PRO A 234 12.38 -3.72 13.57
CA PRO A 234 13.21 -4.16 12.45
C PRO A 234 13.20 -5.69 12.32
N TYR A 235 13.02 -6.19 11.10
CA TYR A 235 13.09 -7.64 10.82
C TYR A 235 14.38 -8.31 11.33
N THR A 236 15.45 -7.53 11.43
CA THR A 236 16.75 -7.94 11.96
C THR A 236 16.70 -8.42 13.42
N ASP A 237 15.65 -8.09 14.17
CA ASP A 237 15.44 -8.58 15.54
C ASP A 237 15.32 -10.11 15.56
N ASP A 238 14.53 -10.70 14.64
CA ASP A 238 14.37 -12.16 14.52
C ASP A 238 15.72 -12.86 14.32
N ILE A 239 16.60 -12.21 13.57
CA ILE A 239 17.95 -12.71 13.28
C ILE A 239 18.83 -12.60 14.51
N ILE A 240 18.80 -11.47 15.21
CA ILE A 240 19.59 -11.27 16.43
C ILE A 240 19.22 -12.32 17.48
N TRP A 241 17.94 -12.63 17.66
CA TRP A 241 17.49 -13.70 18.55
C TRP A 241 18.00 -15.08 18.13
N SER A 242 17.89 -15.41 16.84
CA SER A 242 18.40 -16.66 16.29
C SER A 242 19.91 -16.79 16.45
N GLN A 243 20.65 -15.69 16.26
CA GLN A 243 22.10 -15.68 16.40
C GLN A 243 22.53 -15.80 17.85
N TYR A 244 21.96 -15.01 18.76
CA TYR A 244 22.42 -14.92 20.14
C TYR A 244 22.07 -16.14 21.00
N LEU A 245 20.89 -16.73 20.81
CA LEU A 245 20.40 -17.76 21.71
C LEU A 245 21.21 -19.08 21.61
N PRO A 246 21.59 -19.68 22.75
CA PRO A 246 22.37 -20.92 22.79
C PRO A 246 21.70 -22.12 22.11
N GLN A 247 20.37 -22.13 22.06
CA GLN A 247 19.57 -23.20 21.46
C GLN A 247 19.59 -23.16 19.92
N TYR A 248 20.04 -22.04 19.33
CA TYR A 248 20.13 -21.84 17.90
C TYR A 248 21.62 -21.76 17.49
N PHE A 249 22.13 -20.58 17.12
CA PHE A 249 23.50 -20.46 16.59
C PHE A 249 24.55 -20.08 17.64
N ASN A 250 24.15 -19.69 18.86
CA ASN A 250 25.04 -19.40 19.99
C ASN A 250 26.21 -18.43 19.67
N GLN A 251 25.91 -17.39 18.91
CA GLN A 251 26.83 -16.34 18.49
C GLN A 251 26.79 -15.16 19.46
N SER A 252 27.73 -15.12 20.38
CA SER A 252 27.82 -14.07 21.40
C SER A 252 27.94 -12.64 20.83
N TYR A 253 28.50 -12.50 19.63
CA TYR A 253 28.68 -11.18 19.00
C TYR A 253 27.36 -10.50 18.63
N ALA A 254 26.26 -11.25 18.43
CA ALA A 254 24.96 -10.68 18.09
C ALA A 254 24.38 -9.81 19.22
N GLY A 255 24.88 -9.96 20.45
CA GLY A 255 24.55 -9.10 21.58
C GLY A 255 25.26 -7.74 21.56
N HIS A 256 26.21 -7.49 20.64
CA HIS A 256 26.90 -6.20 20.57
C HIS A 256 25.99 -5.11 20.02
N PHE A 257 25.81 -4.05 20.81
CA PHE A 257 24.99 -2.89 20.45
C PHE A 257 25.34 -2.27 19.09
N GLY A 258 26.64 -2.18 18.76
CA GLY A 258 27.09 -1.65 17.47
C GLY A 258 26.63 -2.50 16.28
N TYR A 259 26.67 -3.82 16.41
CA TYR A 259 26.19 -4.74 15.37
C TYR A 259 24.69 -4.59 15.14
N GLN A 260 23.90 -4.58 16.23
CA GLN A 260 22.44 -4.45 16.16
C GLN A 260 22.02 -3.14 15.49
N ILE A 261 22.64 -2.02 15.88
CA ILE A 261 22.35 -0.71 15.29
C ILE A 261 22.73 -0.65 13.81
N LEU A 262 23.91 -1.14 13.44
CA LEU A 262 24.37 -1.06 12.05
C LEU A 262 23.46 -1.86 11.12
N VAL A 263 23.10 -3.08 11.51
CA VAL A 263 22.26 -3.96 10.69
C VAL A 263 20.81 -3.47 10.67
N ALA A 264 20.24 -3.06 11.81
CA ALA A 264 18.86 -2.55 11.87
C ALA A 264 18.67 -1.20 11.17
N LEU A 265 19.62 -0.26 11.29
CA LEU A 265 19.55 1.00 10.57
C LEU A 265 19.75 0.79 9.07
N SER A 266 20.63 -0.14 8.68
CA SER A 266 20.87 -0.44 7.27
C SER A 266 19.60 -0.94 6.58
N THR A 267 18.95 -1.97 7.10
CA THR A 267 17.75 -2.56 6.46
C THR A 267 16.60 -1.54 6.34
N ASN A 268 16.32 -0.79 7.40
CA ASN A 268 15.27 0.22 7.39
C ASN A 268 15.58 1.40 6.45
N LEU A 269 16.81 1.92 6.47
CA LEU A 269 17.19 3.05 5.62
C LEU A 269 17.32 2.67 4.15
N ILE A 270 17.67 1.42 3.82
CA ILE A 270 17.58 0.89 2.44
C ILE A 270 16.14 1.00 1.94
N GLY A 271 15.16 0.55 2.75
CA GLY A 271 13.75 0.68 2.44
C GLY A 271 13.32 2.13 2.15
N TYR A 272 13.68 3.07 3.04
CA TYR A 272 13.37 4.49 2.83
C TYR A 272 14.07 5.11 1.61
N GLY A 273 15.33 4.73 1.36
CA GLY A 273 16.09 5.18 0.21
C GLY A 273 15.46 4.75 -1.11
N ILE A 274 15.05 3.48 -1.21
CA ILE A 274 14.41 2.96 -2.42
C ILE A 274 12.97 3.49 -2.56
N ALA A 275 12.19 3.55 -1.47
CA ALA A 275 10.84 4.11 -1.49
C ALA A 275 10.81 5.55 -2.03
N GLY A 276 11.80 6.37 -1.65
CA GLY A 276 11.93 7.73 -2.17
C GLY A 276 12.21 7.81 -3.67
N VAL A 277 13.01 6.88 -4.21
CA VAL A 277 13.25 6.77 -5.66
C VAL A 277 12.00 6.25 -6.39
N CYS A 278 11.26 5.33 -5.75
CA CYS A 278 10.08 4.70 -6.32
C CYS A 278 8.79 5.54 -6.20
N ARG A 279 8.79 6.65 -5.45
CA ARG A 279 7.60 7.52 -5.26
C ARG A 279 6.93 7.91 -6.57
N ARG A 280 7.70 8.11 -7.64
CA ARG A 280 7.18 8.52 -8.94
C ARG A 280 6.27 7.48 -9.60
N PHE A 281 6.53 6.21 -9.31
CA PHE A 281 5.79 5.08 -9.86
C PHE A 281 4.59 4.68 -8.98
N LEU A 282 4.63 5.04 -7.71
CA LEU A 282 3.72 4.50 -6.68
C LEU A 282 2.81 5.55 -6.03
N VAL A 283 3.12 6.85 -6.15
CA VAL A 283 2.40 7.93 -5.48
C VAL A 283 1.70 8.87 -6.45
N TYR A 284 2.36 9.33 -7.52
CA TYR A 284 1.74 10.27 -8.45
C TYR A 284 0.66 9.67 -9.37
N PRO A 285 0.73 8.41 -9.82
CA PRO A 285 -0.33 7.88 -10.67
C PRO A 285 -1.66 7.81 -9.91
N ALA A 286 -2.74 8.34 -10.50
CA ALA A 286 -4.04 8.47 -9.83
C ALA A 286 -4.65 7.12 -9.43
N TYR A 287 -4.36 6.04 -10.18
CA TYR A 287 -4.83 4.69 -9.88
C TYR A 287 -4.20 4.06 -8.64
N CYS A 288 -3.15 4.66 -8.08
CA CYS A 288 -2.56 4.24 -6.82
C CYS A 288 -3.35 4.84 -5.64
N VAL A 289 -4.48 4.20 -5.28
CA VAL A 289 -5.43 4.71 -4.27
C VAL A 289 -4.94 4.54 -2.82
N TRP A 290 -4.15 3.49 -2.54
CA TRP A 290 -3.66 3.14 -1.19
C TRP A 290 -4.79 3.04 -0.14
N PRO A 291 -5.67 2.02 -0.20
CA PRO A 291 -6.84 1.91 0.68
C PRO A 291 -6.55 2.00 2.18
N ALA A 292 -5.41 1.45 2.63
CA ALA A 292 -5.00 1.51 4.04
C ALA A 292 -4.78 2.95 4.53
N SER A 293 -4.27 3.83 3.67
CA SER A 293 -4.07 5.24 3.98
C SER A 293 -5.39 6.01 4.09
N LEU A 294 -6.41 5.62 3.32
CA LEU A 294 -7.75 6.22 3.42
C LEU A 294 -8.36 6.01 4.81
N VAL A 295 -8.13 4.85 5.44
CA VAL A 295 -8.62 4.60 6.81
C VAL A 295 -8.01 5.60 7.80
N THR A 296 -6.71 5.86 7.70
CA THR A 296 -6.01 6.84 8.53
C THR A 296 -6.50 8.26 8.29
N ILE A 297 -6.75 8.63 7.03
CA ILE A 297 -7.27 9.97 6.67
C ILE A 297 -8.71 10.14 7.18
N ALA A 298 -9.57 9.14 6.97
CA ALA A 298 -10.96 9.16 7.44
C ALA A 298 -11.03 9.31 8.96
N LEU A 299 -10.18 8.59 9.69
CA LEU A 299 -10.10 8.69 11.15
C LEU A 299 -9.62 10.08 11.58
N ASN A 300 -8.63 10.67 10.89
CA ASN A 300 -8.18 12.03 11.17
C ASN A 300 -9.30 13.06 10.94
N GLY A 301 -9.98 12.97 9.80
CA GLY A 301 -11.11 13.84 9.46
C GLY A 301 -12.28 13.70 10.44
N ALA A 302 -12.51 12.50 10.99
CA ALA A 302 -13.54 12.28 12.00
C ALA A 302 -13.27 12.99 13.34
N PHE A 303 -12.01 13.24 13.71
CA PHE A 303 -11.67 13.96 14.94
C PHE A 303 -11.78 15.49 14.81
N HIS A 304 -11.62 16.02 13.60
CA HIS A 304 -11.61 17.45 13.34
C HIS A 304 -12.88 17.99 12.67
N THR A 305 -13.82 17.11 12.31
CA THR A 305 -15.13 17.48 11.77
C THR A 305 -16.19 17.56 12.88
N ASP A 306 -16.66 18.77 13.21
CA ASP A 306 -17.71 18.99 14.21
C ASP A 306 -19.14 18.69 13.69
N LYS A 307 -19.29 18.46 12.38
CA LYS A 307 -20.60 18.22 11.74
C LYS A 307 -20.98 16.74 11.81
N ASN A 308 -21.99 16.41 12.62
CA ASN A 308 -22.67 15.11 12.57
C ASN A 308 -23.73 15.14 11.46
N ILE A 309 -23.35 14.71 10.26
CA ILE A 309 -24.27 14.50 9.15
C ILE A 309 -25.05 13.20 9.40
N ALA A 310 -26.37 13.23 9.18
CA ALA A 310 -27.20 12.06 9.31
C ALA A 310 -26.95 11.12 8.12
N VAL A 311 -26.51 9.88 8.38
CA VAL A 311 -26.16 8.92 7.33
C VAL A 311 -27.22 7.82 7.21
N PRO A 312 -27.62 7.41 5.99
CA PRO A 312 -28.46 6.24 5.81
C PRO A 312 -27.65 4.99 6.21
N GLY A 313 -28.11 4.27 7.22
CA GLY A 313 -27.50 3.03 7.64
C GLY A 313 -28.19 1.80 7.06
N PRO A 314 -27.72 0.59 7.44
CA PRO A 314 -28.35 -0.64 7.01
C PRO A 314 -29.83 -0.65 7.40
N PHE A 315 -30.67 -1.23 6.53
CA PHE A 315 -32.13 -1.30 6.67
C PHE A 315 -32.90 0.03 6.51
N LYS A 316 -32.38 0.98 5.71
CA LYS A 316 -33.05 2.27 5.41
C LYS A 316 -33.33 3.13 6.65
N LYS A 317 -32.61 2.93 7.76
CA LYS A 317 -32.70 3.78 8.95
C LYS A 317 -31.64 4.87 8.90
N ILE A 318 -32.04 6.10 9.17
CA ILE A 318 -31.12 7.23 9.28
C ILE A 318 -30.41 7.16 10.64
N PHE A 319 -29.09 7.04 10.64
CA PHE A 319 -28.25 7.04 11.84
C PHE A 319 -27.86 8.49 12.18
N THR A 320 -28.22 8.91 13.39
CA THR A 320 -27.92 10.25 13.95
C THR A 320 -26.91 10.20 15.09
N ILE A 321 -26.35 9.02 15.38
CA ILE A 321 -25.39 8.83 16.48
C ILE A 321 -24.07 9.52 16.11
N SER A 322 -23.50 10.29 17.03
CA SER A 322 -22.18 10.88 16.87
C SER A 322 -21.11 9.80 16.64
N ARG A 323 -20.20 10.05 15.70
CA ARG A 323 -19.10 9.14 15.29
C ARG A 323 -18.34 8.57 16.50
N LEU A 324 -18.04 9.42 17.50
CA LEU A 324 -17.32 8.99 18.72
C LEU A 324 -18.16 8.07 19.63
N ARG A 325 -19.48 8.29 19.74
CA ARG A 325 -20.36 7.41 20.54
C ARG A 325 -20.51 6.04 19.88
N PHE A 326 -20.64 6.02 18.55
CA PHE A 326 -20.66 4.77 17.79
C PHE A 326 -19.36 4.00 17.96
N PHE A 327 -18.21 4.69 17.85
CA PHE A 327 -16.90 4.10 18.14
C PHE A 327 -16.85 3.46 19.54
N LEU A 328 -17.32 4.15 20.58
CA LEU A 328 -17.33 3.61 21.94
C LEU A 328 -18.23 2.37 22.06
N TYR A 329 -19.40 2.34 21.41
CA TYR A 329 -20.26 1.16 21.41
C TYR A 329 -19.59 -0.04 20.70
N ALA A 330 -18.99 0.20 19.54
CA ALA A 330 -18.25 -0.84 18.82
C ALA A 330 -17.03 -1.33 19.62
N PHE A 331 -16.30 -0.42 20.27
CA PHE A 331 -15.17 -0.75 21.14
C PHE A 331 -15.59 -1.61 22.32
N ILE A 332 -16.69 -1.28 23.00
CA ILE A 332 -17.23 -2.08 24.11
C ILE A 332 -17.70 -3.44 23.60
N ALA A 333 -18.40 -3.49 22.45
CA ALA A 333 -18.84 -4.75 21.85
C ALA A 333 -17.66 -5.65 21.47
N MET A 334 -16.61 -5.08 20.87
CA MET A 334 -15.36 -5.78 20.55
C MET A 334 -14.66 -6.26 21.82
N PHE A 335 -14.58 -5.42 22.85
CA PHE A 335 -14.05 -5.80 24.16
C PHE A 335 -14.80 -7.02 24.72
N VAL A 336 -16.14 -7.00 24.73
CA VAL A 336 -16.95 -8.14 25.22
C VAL A 336 -16.72 -9.37 24.33
N TYR A 337 -16.67 -9.21 23.01
CA TYR A 337 -16.46 -10.29 22.06
C TYR A 337 -15.09 -10.96 22.21
N PHE A 338 -14.03 -10.22 22.55
CA PHE A 338 -12.71 -10.81 22.81
C PHE A 338 -12.54 -11.27 24.25
N TRP A 339 -13.05 -10.53 25.23
CA TRP A 339 -12.91 -10.84 26.64
C TRP A 339 -13.69 -12.11 27.03
N PHE A 340 -14.92 -12.26 26.53
CA PHE A 340 -15.78 -13.36 26.93
C PHE A 340 -15.24 -14.75 26.49
N PRO A 341 -14.88 -14.99 25.21
CA PRO A 341 -14.30 -16.26 24.80
C PRO A 341 -12.91 -16.47 25.39
N ASN A 342 -12.04 -15.46 25.43
CA ASN A 342 -10.65 -15.68 25.89
C ASN A 342 -10.52 -15.87 27.40
N TYR A 343 -11.42 -15.29 28.20
CA TYR A 343 -11.33 -15.34 29.66
C TYR A 343 -12.38 -16.26 30.31
N ILE A 344 -13.62 -16.25 29.83
CA ILE A 344 -14.74 -16.97 30.48
C ILE A 344 -14.95 -18.35 29.84
N PHE A 345 -14.98 -18.44 28.50
CA PHE A 345 -15.27 -19.71 27.81
C PHE A 345 -14.40 -19.95 26.58
N GLN A 346 -13.15 -20.37 26.84
CA GLN A 346 -12.09 -20.57 25.84
C GLN A 346 -12.43 -21.58 24.75
N ALA A 347 -13.34 -22.53 25.00
CA ALA A 347 -13.79 -23.50 24.00
C ALA A 347 -14.45 -22.85 22.77
N LEU A 348 -15.08 -21.67 22.91
CA LEU A 348 -15.66 -20.93 21.78
C LEU A 348 -14.60 -20.40 20.80
N SER A 349 -13.36 -20.19 21.24
CA SER A 349 -12.27 -19.70 20.38
C SER A 349 -11.71 -20.75 19.42
N ILE A 350 -11.98 -22.04 19.67
CA ILE A 350 -11.45 -23.19 18.92
C ILE A 350 -12.44 -23.66 17.82
N PHE A 351 -13.64 -23.09 17.76
CA PHE A 351 -14.74 -23.60 16.95
C PHE A 351 -14.67 -23.16 15.47
N ASN A 352 -13.87 -23.86 14.68
CA ASN A 352 -13.65 -23.59 13.25
C ASN A 352 -14.61 -24.39 12.32
N TRP A 353 -15.92 -24.15 12.46
CA TRP A 353 -16.97 -24.83 11.69
C TRP A 353 -16.98 -24.49 10.18
N MET A 354 -16.30 -23.41 9.77
CA MET A 354 -16.20 -22.98 8.37
C MET A 354 -15.41 -23.95 7.49
N THR A 355 -14.61 -24.84 8.09
CA THR A 355 -13.84 -25.86 7.36
C THR A 355 -14.69 -27.03 6.87
N TRP A 356 -15.95 -27.16 7.30
CA TRP A 356 -16.81 -28.31 6.99
C TRP A 356 -17.76 -28.11 5.80
N ILE A 357 -17.76 -26.94 5.16
CA ILE A 357 -18.74 -26.55 4.14
C ILE A 357 -18.19 -26.64 2.70
N ALA A 358 -16.88 -26.79 2.50
CA ALA A 358 -16.23 -26.60 1.20
C ALA A 358 -15.59 -27.88 0.60
N PRO A 359 -16.26 -28.57 -0.35
CA PRO A 359 -15.73 -29.76 -1.03
C PRO A 359 -14.61 -29.48 -2.07
N ASN A 360 -14.35 -28.21 -2.43
CA ASN A 360 -13.29 -27.81 -3.39
C ASN A 360 -11.97 -27.41 -2.71
N ASN A 361 -11.73 -27.88 -1.49
CA ASN A 361 -10.57 -27.47 -0.72
C ASN A 361 -9.29 -28.13 -1.25
N VAL A 362 -8.40 -27.33 -1.85
CA VAL A 362 -7.11 -27.76 -2.41
C VAL A 362 -6.26 -28.52 -1.38
N ASN A 363 -6.31 -28.12 -0.09
CA ASN A 363 -5.55 -28.78 0.97
C ASN A 363 -6.05 -30.20 1.25
N LEU A 364 -7.37 -30.42 1.17
CA LEU A 364 -7.95 -31.75 1.31
C LEU A 364 -7.65 -32.60 0.06
N GLY A 365 -7.73 -32.01 -1.13
CA GLY A 365 -7.39 -32.69 -2.39
C GLY A 365 -5.95 -33.22 -2.43
N ILE A 366 -4.97 -32.38 -2.07
CA ILE A 366 -3.55 -32.78 -2.00
C ILE A 366 -3.33 -33.90 -0.98
N TRP A 367 -3.98 -33.80 0.18
CA TRP A 367 -3.85 -34.78 1.26
C TRP A 367 -4.45 -36.14 0.90
N TYR A 368 -5.71 -36.16 0.39
CA TYR A 368 -6.38 -37.41 -0.02
C TYR A 368 -5.72 -38.07 -1.24
N ALA A 369 -5.15 -37.27 -2.15
CA ALA A 369 -4.35 -37.77 -3.26
C ALA A 369 -2.95 -38.22 -2.84
N ASN A 370 -2.59 -38.11 -1.55
CA ASN A 370 -1.25 -38.33 -1.01
C ASN A 370 -0.14 -37.67 -1.85
N SER A 371 -0.44 -36.49 -2.40
CA SER A 371 0.52 -35.73 -3.20
C SER A 371 1.60 -35.17 -2.27
N TYR A 372 2.86 -35.25 -2.69
CA TYR A 372 4.02 -34.87 -1.87
C TYR A 372 4.13 -35.60 -0.52
N TYR A 373 3.63 -36.83 -0.42
CA TYR A 373 3.69 -37.66 0.80
C TYR A 373 2.95 -37.05 2.00
N THR A 374 1.87 -36.32 1.76
CA THR A 374 1.12 -35.59 2.79
C THR A 374 0.09 -36.44 3.54
N GLY A 375 -0.27 -37.63 3.03
CA GLY A 375 -1.42 -38.41 3.50
C GLY A 375 -1.30 -39.00 4.91
N TYR A 376 -0.11 -38.97 5.52
CA TYR A 376 0.12 -39.37 6.91
C TYR A 376 0.47 -38.19 7.83
N LEU A 377 0.55 -36.97 7.29
CA LEU A 377 0.82 -35.74 8.04
C LEU A 377 -0.48 -35.05 8.45
N PRO A 378 -0.47 -34.17 9.47
CA PRO A 378 -1.62 -33.32 9.77
C PRO A 378 -2.03 -32.50 8.53
N ILE A 379 -3.33 -32.45 8.22
CA ILE A 379 -3.85 -31.76 7.01
C ILE A 379 -3.44 -30.29 6.98
N ASN A 380 -3.50 -29.59 8.11
CA ASN A 380 -3.15 -28.19 8.19
C ASN A 380 -2.22 -27.93 9.39
N SER A 381 -0.96 -27.67 9.11
CA SER A 381 0.04 -27.32 10.13
C SER A 381 1.15 -26.48 9.51
N ASN A 382 1.58 -25.42 10.18
CA ASN A 382 2.72 -24.61 9.77
C ASN A 382 4.08 -25.22 10.22
N ARG A 383 4.07 -26.43 10.76
CA ARG A 383 5.28 -27.13 11.21
C ARG A 383 5.83 -28.03 10.11
N VAL A 384 7.13 -28.34 10.24
CA VAL A 384 7.87 -29.26 9.36
C VAL A 384 7.99 -30.61 10.06
N PHE A 385 7.85 -31.70 9.28
CA PHE A 385 7.83 -33.07 9.77
C PHE A 385 8.93 -33.92 9.14
N ASP A 386 9.29 -35.04 9.77
CA ASP A 386 10.14 -36.07 9.19
C ASP A 386 9.33 -37.16 8.47
N HIS A 387 10.02 -38.15 7.89
CA HIS A 387 9.39 -39.26 7.17
C HIS A 387 8.48 -40.11 8.07
N PHE A 388 8.68 -40.09 9.40
CA PHE A 388 7.84 -40.81 10.36
C PHE A 388 6.58 -40.04 10.75
N GLY A 389 6.44 -38.78 10.33
CA GLY A 389 5.32 -37.91 10.68
C GLY A 389 5.48 -37.21 12.02
N GLU A 390 6.68 -37.27 12.63
CA GLU A 390 7.04 -36.55 13.84
C GLU A 390 7.61 -35.17 13.48
N LEU A 391 7.73 -34.28 14.47
CA LEU A 391 8.29 -32.94 14.25
C LEU A 391 9.76 -33.03 13.82
N TYR A 392 10.10 -32.32 12.74
CA TYR A 392 11.44 -32.35 12.16
C TYR A 392 12.47 -31.78 13.13
N ASN A 393 13.43 -32.61 13.55
CA ASN A 393 14.47 -32.19 14.47
C ASN A 393 15.73 -31.76 13.70
N ILE A 394 15.93 -30.44 13.62
CA ILE A 394 17.00 -29.79 12.86
C ILE A 394 18.40 -30.25 13.32
N SER A 395 18.58 -30.57 14.62
CA SER A 395 19.86 -31.01 15.18
C SER A 395 20.43 -32.27 14.52
N HIS A 396 19.56 -33.12 13.94
CA HIS A 396 19.98 -34.31 13.21
C HIS A 396 20.42 -34.04 11.78
N ALA A 397 20.24 -32.84 11.24
CA ALA A 397 20.63 -32.45 9.88
C ALA A 397 21.75 -31.39 9.83
N ILE A 398 22.29 -30.99 10.99
CA ILE A 398 23.33 -29.97 11.13
C ILE A 398 24.60 -30.50 11.83
N ASN A 399 25.71 -29.83 11.60
CA ASN A 399 26.96 -30.04 12.33
C ASN A 399 27.01 -29.19 13.61
N GLU A 400 28.06 -29.35 14.43
CA GLU A 400 28.25 -28.62 15.69
C GLU A 400 28.34 -27.09 15.52
N LYS A 401 28.52 -26.61 14.29
CA LYS A 401 28.57 -25.18 13.93
C LYS A 401 27.21 -24.66 13.41
N GLY A 402 26.16 -25.46 13.45
CA GLY A 402 24.83 -25.08 12.96
C GLY A 402 24.71 -25.02 11.43
N LEU A 403 25.70 -25.56 10.70
CA LEU A 403 25.67 -25.64 9.24
C LEU A 403 25.11 -26.99 8.79
N PHE A 404 24.50 -27.01 7.61
CA PHE A 404 23.94 -28.23 7.02
C PHE A 404 25.00 -29.33 6.83
N ASP A 405 24.62 -30.55 7.19
CA ASP A 405 25.44 -31.75 7.06
C ASP A 405 24.70 -32.77 6.19
N GLY A 406 25.09 -32.85 4.91
CA GLY A 406 24.44 -33.72 3.91
C GLY A 406 24.38 -35.20 4.31
N PRO A 407 25.50 -35.82 4.74
CA PRO A 407 25.50 -37.20 5.24
C PRO A 407 24.54 -37.44 6.41
N LYS A 408 24.46 -36.51 7.37
CA LYS A 408 23.51 -36.64 8.48
C LYS A 408 22.05 -36.46 8.03
N TYR A 409 21.81 -35.53 7.11
CA TYR A 409 20.49 -35.31 6.52
C TYR A 409 19.97 -36.55 5.77
N GLU A 410 20.82 -37.17 4.94
CA GLU A 410 20.49 -38.41 4.23
C GLU A 410 20.24 -39.58 5.18
N ALA A 411 20.95 -39.64 6.31
CA ALA A 411 20.76 -40.66 7.35
C ALA A 411 19.50 -40.43 8.20
N TYR A 412 19.01 -39.19 8.33
CA TYR A 412 17.84 -38.85 9.13
C TYR A 412 16.55 -38.91 8.31
N SER A 413 16.26 -37.86 7.55
CA SER A 413 15.04 -37.73 6.75
C SER A 413 15.06 -36.43 5.94
N PRO A 414 14.44 -36.42 4.74
CA PRO A 414 13.96 -35.21 4.12
C PRO A 414 12.93 -34.46 4.98
N ALA A 415 12.81 -33.16 4.77
CA ALA A 415 11.81 -32.32 5.43
C ALA A 415 10.47 -32.44 4.69
N TYR A 416 9.43 -32.89 5.40
CA TYR A 416 8.07 -33.03 4.89
C TYR A 416 7.20 -31.86 5.36
N LEU A 417 6.38 -31.35 4.45
CA LEU A 417 5.45 -30.25 4.72
C LEU A 417 4.02 -30.80 4.74
N SER A 418 3.18 -30.27 5.62
CA SER A 418 1.74 -30.56 5.59
C SER A 418 1.12 -30.12 4.27
N SER A 419 -0.05 -30.68 3.90
CA SER A 419 -0.73 -30.26 2.67
C SER A 419 -1.10 -28.77 2.71
N GLY A 420 -1.56 -28.26 3.86
CA GLY A 420 -1.81 -26.84 4.07
C GLY A 420 -0.58 -25.97 3.83
N TYR A 421 0.59 -26.36 4.36
CA TYR A 421 1.81 -25.56 4.23
C TYR A 421 2.40 -25.63 2.82
N ALA A 422 2.36 -26.80 2.18
CA ALA A 422 2.77 -26.98 0.80
C ALA A 422 1.93 -26.12 -0.17
N THR A 423 0.61 -26.05 0.03
CA THR A 423 -0.27 -25.19 -0.76
C THR A 423 0.09 -23.72 -0.63
N VAL A 424 0.44 -23.26 0.57
CA VAL A 424 0.87 -21.87 0.81
C VAL A 424 2.13 -21.55 -0.01
N TYR A 425 3.15 -22.41 0.02
CA TYR A 425 4.35 -22.23 -0.79
C TYR A 425 4.07 -22.25 -2.30
N LEU A 426 3.20 -23.16 -2.76
CA LEU A 426 2.78 -23.22 -4.17
C LEU A 426 2.20 -21.87 -4.63
N PHE A 427 1.30 -21.29 -3.85
CA PHE A 427 0.70 -20.00 -4.17
C PHE A 427 1.68 -18.82 -4.03
N PHE A 428 2.65 -18.87 -3.13
CA PHE A 428 3.74 -17.87 -3.10
C PHE A 428 4.55 -17.89 -4.39
N PHE A 429 4.96 -19.05 -4.91
CA PHE A 429 5.69 -19.08 -6.18
C PHE A 429 4.82 -18.67 -7.37
N ALA A 430 3.53 -19.04 -7.37
CA ALA A 430 2.59 -18.62 -8.40
C ALA A 430 2.37 -17.10 -8.38
N ILE A 431 2.24 -16.49 -7.20
CA ILE A 431 1.97 -15.04 -7.09
C ILE A 431 3.16 -14.23 -7.58
N TYR A 432 4.42 -14.62 -7.32
CA TYR A 432 5.58 -13.87 -7.80
C TYR A 432 5.66 -13.79 -9.33
N ALA A 433 5.38 -14.89 -10.04
CA ALA A 433 5.32 -14.90 -11.50
C ALA A 433 4.10 -14.14 -12.04
N ALA A 434 2.96 -14.26 -11.36
CA ALA A 434 1.73 -13.57 -11.73
C ALA A 434 1.87 -12.05 -11.60
N VAL A 435 2.50 -11.56 -10.52
CA VAL A 435 2.76 -10.14 -10.26
C VAL A 435 3.55 -9.53 -11.41
N ILE A 436 4.69 -10.13 -11.79
CA ILE A 436 5.52 -9.62 -12.88
C ILE A 436 4.74 -9.63 -14.20
N SER A 437 4.03 -10.72 -14.48
CA SER A 437 3.25 -10.87 -15.73
C SER A 437 2.13 -9.84 -15.80
N TYR A 438 1.37 -9.66 -14.72
CA TYR A 438 0.27 -8.70 -14.61
C TYR A 438 0.80 -7.26 -14.80
N THR A 439 1.83 -6.89 -14.04
CA THR A 439 2.43 -5.55 -14.14
C THR A 439 2.95 -5.27 -15.54
N TYR A 440 3.57 -6.24 -16.22
CA TYR A 440 4.04 -6.06 -17.59
C TYR A 440 2.90 -5.96 -18.62
N LEU A 441 1.84 -6.78 -18.49
CA LEU A 441 0.73 -6.78 -19.43
C LEU A 441 -0.16 -5.53 -19.32
N TYR A 442 -0.34 -5.01 -18.11
CA TYR A 442 -1.26 -3.92 -17.84
C TYR A 442 -0.57 -2.56 -17.66
N HIS A 443 0.60 -2.50 -17.01
CA HIS A 443 1.23 -1.23 -16.57
C HIS A 443 2.58 -0.92 -17.26
N ARG A 444 3.03 -1.68 -18.26
CA ARG A 444 4.34 -1.45 -18.92
C ARG A 444 4.54 -0.04 -19.47
N HIS A 445 3.49 0.59 -20.00
CA HIS A 445 3.59 1.91 -20.63
C HIS A 445 3.79 2.99 -19.56
N GLU A 446 3.04 2.91 -18.47
CA GLU A 446 3.15 3.79 -17.30
C GLU A 446 4.53 3.64 -16.65
N ILE A 447 5.02 2.42 -16.50
CA ILE A 447 6.35 2.13 -15.96
C ILE A 447 7.43 2.69 -16.89
N ALA A 448 7.33 2.51 -18.20
CA ALA A 448 8.29 3.06 -19.16
C ALA A 448 8.33 4.59 -19.13
N MET A 449 7.18 5.25 -19.01
CA MET A 449 7.08 6.69 -18.83
C MET A 449 7.72 7.13 -17.51
N GLY A 450 7.43 6.44 -16.41
CA GLY A 450 8.04 6.70 -15.11
C GLY A 450 9.58 6.60 -15.14
N PHE A 451 10.13 5.57 -15.81
CA PHE A 451 11.58 5.42 -15.97
C PHE A 451 12.17 6.53 -16.83
N ARG A 452 11.53 6.88 -17.96
CA ARG A 452 11.97 7.99 -18.80
C ARG A 452 11.99 9.31 -18.02
N ASN A 453 10.96 9.58 -17.21
CA ASN A 453 10.88 10.78 -16.39
C ASN A 453 11.92 10.80 -15.26
N LEU A 454 12.22 9.64 -14.65
CA LEU A 454 13.30 9.49 -13.68
C LEU A 454 14.66 9.81 -14.30
N PHE A 455 15.00 9.23 -15.46
CA PHE A 455 16.26 9.51 -16.15
C PHE A 455 16.37 10.96 -16.62
N ASN A 456 15.27 11.55 -17.09
CA ASN A 456 15.24 12.96 -17.49
C ASN A 456 15.48 13.90 -16.30
N SER A 457 15.00 13.55 -15.11
CA SER A 457 15.24 14.31 -13.88
C SER A 457 16.71 14.39 -13.48
N PHE A 458 17.52 13.39 -13.84
CA PHE A 458 18.96 13.44 -13.63
C PHE A 458 19.69 14.26 -14.71
N ARG A 459 19.07 14.49 -15.88
CA ARG A 459 19.73 15.02 -17.08
C ARG A 459 19.39 16.49 -17.42
N LYS A 460 18.26 17.04 -16.96
CA LYS A 460 17.89 18.45 -17.20
C LYS A 460 17.26 19.10 -15.97
N LYS A 461 17.68 20.33 -15.68
CA LYS A 461 17.13 21.24 -14.65
C LYS A 461 16.13 22.23 -15.26
N GLU A 462 15.38 21.83 -16.28
CA GLU A 462 14.59 22.74 -17.14
C GLU A 462 13.08 22.52 -16.93
N ASP A 463 12.40 23.63 -16.63
CA ASP A 463 10.96 23.89 -16.47
C ASP A 463 10.01 22.75 -16.08
N ARG A 464 9.78 22.64 -14.76
CA ARG A 464 8.65 21.94 -14.11
C ARG A 464 7.25 22.38 -14.58
N ASN A 465 7.15 23.42 -15.43
CA ASN A 465 5.88 23.98 -15.88
C ASN A 465 5.25 23.24 -17.08
N ASN A 466 5.97 22.33 -17.76
CA ASN A 466 5.48 21.61 -18.94
C ASN A 466 5.12 20.13 -18.69
N ASP A 467 5.07 19.67 -17.45
CA ASP A 467 4.51 18.35 -17.13
C ASP A 467 2.97 18.45 -17.05
N HIS A 468 2.31 18.39 -18.22
CA HIS A 468 0.86 18.14 -18.35
C HIS A 468 0.42 16.73 -17.84
N ASP A 469 1.29 16.04 -17.12
CA ASP A 469 1.11 14.66 -16.61
C ASP A 469 0.57 14.60 -15.17
N TYR A 470 0.46 15.73 -14.46
CA TYR A 470 -0.22 15.78 -13.16
C TYR A 470 -1.74 15.93 -13.35
N THR A 471 -2.40 14.85 -13.76
CA THR A 471 -3.84 14.85 -14.08
C THR A 471 -4.75 14.95 -12.85
N ASP A 472 -4.28 14.49 -11.69
CA ASP A 472 -5.11 14.40 -10.50
C ASP A 472 -5.12 15.69 -9.66
N VAL A 473 -6.26 15.96 -9.01
CA VAL A 473 -6.48 17.14 -8.16
C VAL A 473 -5.48 17.18 -7.00
N HIS A 474 -5.19 16.04 -6.36
CA HIS A 474 -4.32 16.01 -5.19
C HIS A 474 -2.86 16.25 -5.58
N ASN A 475 -2.43 15.77 -6.74
CA ASN A 475 -1.11 16.11 -7.28
C ASN A 475 -0.95 17.60 -7.55
N ARG A 476 -1.98 18.25 -8.12
CA ARG A 476 -1.99 19.70 -8.34
C ARG A 476 -1.90 20.49 -7.03
N LEU A 477 -2.55 20.01 -5.97
CA LEU A 477 -2.44 20.59 -4.64
C LEU A 477 -1.04 20.38 -4.04
N MET A 478 -0.48 19.17 -4.16
CA MET A 478 0.87 18.85 -3.68
C MET A 478 1.97 19.62 -4.41
N ALA A 479 1.79 19.92 -5.70
CA ALA A 479 2.78 20.64 -6.52
C ALA A 479 3.13 22.04 -5.98
N LYS A 480 2.26 22.64 -5.16
CA LYS A 480 2.55 23.92 -4.47
C LYS A 480 3.63 23.80 -3.39
N TYR A 481 3.90 22.59 -2.92
CA TYR A 481 4.89 22.33 -1.88
C TYR A 481 6.24 21.94 -2.49
N PRO A 482 7.36 22.44 -1.93
CA PRO A 482 8.68 22.06 -2.40
C PRO A 482 8.94 20.57 -2.09
N GLU A 483 9.11 19.78 -3.14
CA GLU A 483 9.43 18.37 -2.99
C GLU A 483 10.89 18.14 -2.57
N VAL A 484 11.12 17.10 -1.77
CA VAL A 484 12.46 16.66 -1.40
C VAL A 484 13.20 16.16 -2.65
N PRO A 485 14.43 16.62 -2.93
CA PRO A 485 15.21 16.16 -4.08
C PRO A 485 15.57 14.67 -4.03
N GLU A 486 15.64 14.01 -5.19
CA GLU A 486 15.97 12.57 -5.28
C GLU A 486 17.34 12.22 -4.68
N TRP A 487 18.31 13.13 -4.74
CA TRP A 487 19.66 12.89 -4.23
C TRP A 487 19.72 12.70 -2.71
N TRP A 488 18.73 13.21 -1.95
CA TRP A 488 18.66 12.96 -0.50
C TRP A 488 18.38 11.48 -0.22
N TYR A 489 17.47 10.89 -0.98
CA TYR A 489 17.15 9.46 -0.88
C TYR A 489 18.32 8.58 -1.37
N LEU A 490 19.02 9.00 -2.42
CA LEU A 490 20.23 8.31 -2.88
C LEU A 490 21.35 8.38 -1.85
N LEU A 491 21.56 9.52 -1.20
CA LEU A 491 22.54 9.63 -0.11
C LEU A 491 22.15 8.76 1.09
N ALA A 492 20.87 8.74 1.46
CA ALA A 492 20.37 7.87 2.52
C ALA A 492 20.59 6.40 2.17
N LEU A 493 20.33 6.00 0.91
CA LEU A 493 20.58 4.65 0.41
C LEU A 493 22.06 4.29 0.43
N CYS A 494 22.95 5.18 -0.05
CA CYS A 494 24.39 4.97 0.00
C CYS A 494 24.89 4.84 1.44
N PHE A 495 24.40 5.70 2.35
CA PHE A 495 24.73 5.62 3.77
C PHE A 495 24.26 4.29 4.37
N ALA A 496 23.04 3.86 4.06
CA ALA A 496 22.48 2.59 4.53
C ALA A 496 23.27 1.38 4.02
N VAL A 497 23.74 1.40 2.76
CA VAL A 497 24.63 0.37 2.20
C VAL A 497 25.95 0.32 2.95
N CYS A 498 26.57 1.48 3.23
CA CYS A 498 27.80 1.54 4.01
C CYS A 498 27.63 0.94 5.42
N LEU A 499 26.51 1.24 6.10
CA LEU A 499 26.21 0.65 7.41
C LEU A 499 26.02 -0.88 7.33
N GLY A 500 25.31 -1.36 6.29
CA GLY A 500 25.08 -2.80 6.09
C GLY A 500 26.37 -3.56 5.80
N CYS A 501 27.21 -3.02 4.92
CA CYS A 501 28.53 -3.58 4.64
C CYS A 501 29.43 -3.57 5.88
N ALA A 502 29.40 -2.49 6.68
CA ALA A 502 30.14 -2.41 7.92
C ALA A 502 29.64 -3.40 8.98
N GLY A 503 28.32 -3.58 9.12
CA GLY A 503 27.71 -4.54 10.03
C GLY A 503 28.03 -5.99 9.66
N ILE A 504 28.07 -6.31 8.37
CA ILE A 504 28.43 -7.65 7.89
C ILE A 504 29.93 -7.92 8.00
N ALA A 505 30.77 -6.98 7.56
CA ALA A 505 32.23 -7.17 7.52
C ALA A 505 32.91 -6.99 8.89
N GLY A 506 32.28 -6.25 9.81
CA GLY A 506 32.84 -5.95 11.13
C GLY A 506 32.80 -7.14 12.11
N TRP A 507 31.98 -8.15 11.85
CA TRP A 507 31.78 -9.30 12.72
C TRP A 507 31.86 -10.62 11.95
N GLN A 508 31.99 -11.73 12.68
CA GLN A 508 32.08 -13.08 12.12
C GLN A 508 30.70 -13.59 11.70
N THR A 509 30.11 -12.94 10.70
CA THR A 509 28.75 -13.18 10.23
C THR A 509 28.61 -14.40 9.32
N TYR A 510 29.73 -14.98 8.85
CA TYR A 510 29.78 -16.11 7.92
C TYR A 510 29.01 -15.87 6.60
N THR A 511 28.75 -14.60 6.27
CA THR A 511 28.13 -14.15 5.02
C THR A 511 29.07 -13.19 4.30
N THR A 512 28.75 -12.90 3.04
CA THR A 512 29.44 -11.88 2.25
C THR A 512 28.63 -10.60 2.19
N VAL A 513 29.30 -9.45 2.01
CA VAL A 513 28.62 -8.16 1.78
C VAL A 513 27.73 -8.15 0.53
N GLY A 514 27.83 -9.17 -0.33
CA GLY A 514 26.95 -9.36 -1.49
C GLY A 514 25.46 -9.40 -1.14
N VAL A 515 25.11 -9.82 0.07
CA VAL A 515 23.71 -9.90 0.54
C VAL A 515 23.01 -8.53 0.55
N VAL A 516 23.73 -7.45 0.88
CA VAL A 516 23.18 -6.09 0.85
C VAL A 516 22.79 -5.69 -0.57
N PHE A 517 23.66 -5.98 -1.55
CA PHE A 517 23.42 -5.68 -2.95
C PHE A 517 22.34 -6.57 -3.55
N TYR A 518 22.26 -7.82 -3.09
CA TYR A 518 21.18 -8.72 -3.42
C TYR A 518 19.81 -8.17 -2.97
N GLY A 519 19.71 -7.70 -1.72
CA GLY A 519 18.47 -7.12 -1.21
C GLY A 519 18.02 -5.90 -2.02
N ILE A 520 18.96 -5.03 -2.37
CA ILE A 520 18.70 -3.89 -3.26
C ILE A 520 18.24 -4.36 -4.65
N LEU A 521 18.89 -5.36 -5.22
CA LEU A 521 18.52 -5.90 -6.53
C LEU A 521 17.10 -6.48 -6.52
N LEU A 522 16.77 -7.28 -5.50
CA LEU A 522 15.46 -7.87 -5.33
C LEU A 522 14.39 -6.78 -5.17
N CYS A 523 14.68 -5.76 -4.35
CA CYS A 523 13.80 -4.61 -4.19
C CYS A 523 13.61 -3.86 -5.52
N LEU A 524 14.67 -3.58 -6.29
CA LEU A 524 14.56 -2.89 -7.59
C LEU A 524 13.68 -3.64 -8.60
N ILE A 525 13.65 -4.98 -8.54
CA ILE A 525 12.82 -5.80 -9.42
C ILE A 525 11.36 -5.83 -8.96
N PHE A 526 11.12 -6.00 -7.65
CA PHE A 526 9.77 -6.30 -7.13
C PHE A 526 9.04 -5.12 -6.51
N VAL A 527 9.72 -4.04 -6.10
CA VAL A 527 9.07 -2.91 -5.40
C VAL A 527 8.03 -2.20 -6.24
N VAL A 528 8.28 -2.01 -7.55
CA VAL A 528 7.33 -1.35 -8.45
C VAL A 528 6.13 -2.28 -8.74
N PRO A 529 6.32 -3.54 -9.19
CA PRO A 529 5.21 -4.47 -9.40
C PRO A 529 4.36 -4.71 -8.14
N VAL A 530 4.99 -5.03 -7.02
CA VAL A 530 4.30 -5.29 -5.75
C VAL A 530 3.65 -4.02 -5.22
N GLY A 531 4.34 -2.88 -5.33
CA GLY A 531 3.83 -1.58 -4.91
C GLY A 531 2.56 -1.17 -5.65
N ILE A 532 2.51 -1.36 -6.98
CA ILE A 532 1.30 -1.09 -7.77
C ILE A 532 0.13 -1.96 -7.30
N ILE A 533 0.36 -3.27 -7.12
CA ILE A 533 -0.69 -4.19 -6.66
C ILE A 533 -1.16 -3.82 -5.25
N LYS A 534 -0.23 -3.50 -4.33
CA LYS A 534 -0.57 -3.05 -2.97
C LYS A 534 -1.35 -1.74 -2.99
N ALA A 535 -0.99 -0.80 -3.87
CA ALA A 535 -1.68 0.48 -4.01
C ALA A 535 -3.11 0.35 -4.56
N ILE A 536 -3.36 -0.61 -5.46
CA ILE A 536 -4.67 -0.85 -6.07
C ILE A 536 -5.56 -1.72 -5.16
N THR A 537 -5.01 -2.82 -4.63
CA THR A 537 -5.79 -3.86 -3.94
C THR A 537 -5.77 -3.74 -2.42
N GLY A 538 -4.80 -3.02 -1.85
CA GLY A 538 -4.53 -3.00 -0.41
C GLY A 538 -3.88 -4.28 0.13
N ILE A 539 -3.57 -5.27 -0.71
CA ILE A 539 -2.96 -6.54 -0.29
C ILE A 539 -1.45 -6.48 -0.51
N GLU A 540 -0.71 -6.80 0.56
CA GLU A 540 0.75 -6.89 0.52
C GLU A 540 1.21 -8.30 0.13
N ILE A 541 2.18 -8.35 -0.78
CA ILE A 541 2.82 -9.60 -1.22
C ILE A 541 4.20 -9.65 -0.59
N THR A 542 4.40 -10.60 0.32
CA THR A 542 5.66 -10.77 1.04
C THR A 542 6.70 -11.42 0.14
N LEU A 543 7.94 -10.91 0.16
CA LEU A 543 9.05 -11.44 -0.65
C LEU A 543 9.93 -12.43 0.13
N ASN A 544 9.66 -12.64 1.42
CA ASN A 544 10.44 -13.49 2.32
C ASN A 544 10.71 -14.89 1.76
N VAL A 545 9.70 -15.55 1.18
CA VAL A 545 9.86 -16.91 0.63
C VAL A 545 10.78 -16.93 -0.58
N LEU A 546 10.67 -15.93 -1.46
CA LEU A 546 11.58 -15.79 -2.60
C LEU A 546 13.00 -15.47 -2.12
N ALA A 547 13.11 -14.60 -1.10
CA ALA A 547 14.39 -14.20 -0.54
C ALA A 547 15.14 -15.38 0.06
N GLU A 548 14.45 -16.21 0.84
CA GLU A 548 14.96 -17.45 1.39
C GLU A 548 15.34 -18.45 0.29
N PHE A 549 14.48 -18.64 -0.72
CA PHE A 549 14.76 -19.60 -1.78
C PHE A 549 16.05 -19.25 -2.56
N ILE A 550 16.21 -17.99 -2.95
CA ILE A 550 17.41 -17.53 -3.66
C ILE A 550 18.63 -17.57 -2.73
N GLY A 551 18.50 -17.09 -1.49
CA GLY A 551 19.58 -17.11 -0.50
C GLY A 551 20.09 -18.53 -0.24
N GLY A 552 19.20 -19.51 -0.10
CA GLY A 552 19.57 -20.91 0.08
C GLY A 552 20.25 -21.54 -1.13
N SER A 553 19.89 -21.10 -2.32
CA SER A 553 20.56 -21.54 -3.55
C SER A 553 21.96 -20.95 -3.70
N TRP A 554 22.17 -19.71 -3.23
CA TRP A 554 23.44 -19.01 -3.28
C TRP A 554 24.41 -19.53 -2.21
N ALA A 555 23.94 -19.63 -0.98
CA ALA A 555 24.71 -19.99 0.20
C ALA A 555 24.34 -21.40 0.69
N GLY A 556 24.51 -22.38 -0.20
CA GLY A 556 24.13 -23.77 0.04
C GLY A 556 24.64 -24.30 1.37
N GLY A 557 23.71 -24.67 2.25
CA GLY A 557 24.00 -25.27 3.55
C GLY A 557 24.40 -24.31 4.67
N ASN A 558 24.43 -22.99 4.41
CA ASN A 558 24.72 -21.99 5.43
C ASN A 558 23.43 -21.27 5.89
N ALA A 559 22.82 -21.79 6.96
CA ALA A 559 21.59 -21.22 7.53
C ALA A 559 21.80 -19.83 8.16
N LEU A 560 23.02 -19.47 8.55
CA LEU A 560 23.33 -18.13 9.05
C LEU A 560 23.31 -17.10 7.93
N ASP A 561 23.88 -17.45 6.77
CA ASP A 561 23.88 -16.60 5.58
C ASP A 561 22.45 -16.36 5.08
N MET A 562 21.64 -17.43 5.06
CA MET A 562 20.20 -17.37 4.74
C MET A 562 19.45 -16.28 5.54
N ASN A 563 19.72 -16.18 6.84
CA ASN A 563 19.07 -15.17 7.68
C ASN A 563 19.33 -13.75 7.17
N TYR A 564 20.55 -13.46 6.71
CA TYR A 564 20.86 -12.15 6.13
C TYR A 564 20.18 -11.94 4.77
N PHE A 565 20.12 -12.97 3.92
CA PHE A 565 19.38 -12.90 2.65
C PHE A 565 17.91 -12.54 2.87
N LYS A 566 17.32 -13.08 3.93
CA LYS A 566 15.95 -12.76 4.37
C LYS A 566 15.82 -11.37 5.01
N ALA A 567 16.85 -10.88 5.69
CA ALA A 567 16.82 -9.55 6.30
C ALA A 567 16.84 -8.41 5.30
N PHE A 568 17.66 -8.58 4.26
CA PHE A 568 17.94 -7.53 3.29
C PHE A 568 17.04 -7.59 2.05
N GLY A 569 16.59 -8.79 1.66
CA GLY A 569 15.63 -8.98 0.56
C GLY A 569 14.21 -8.96 1.06
#